data_AF-A0A9W8ZQW9-F1
#
_entry.id   AF-A0A9W8ZQW9-F1
#
_cell.length_a   1.000
_cell.length_b   1.000
_cell.length_c   1.000
_cell.angle_alpha   90.00
_cell.angle_beta   90.00
_cell.angle_gamma   90.00
#
_symmetry.space_group_name_H-M   'P 1'
#
loop_
_entity.id
_entity.type
_entity.pdbx_description
1 polymer ?
#
loop_
_entity_poly.entity_id
_entity_poly.type
_entity_poly.pdbx_seq_one_letter_code
_entity_poly.pdbx_strand_id
1 'polypeptide(L)'
;MFFRTTLPSLLALCNIGFTIIVGAAPLPVRASMATGSKSAQDLESQTIPHYAEGQVRLSAPSSLTSLPPPSPPPLPPSSNDSLPLTFMMPKWVTAPYPKSLKNEDRDVFSTTLQGITLAKKHSSMGNNNAGVYSVASFDSSFARLFPPSIAAQNIDSSRLLVKVLKQIDDDMVAEVKALTIVGQFVASGLLRLPIAKSNDVGRIKRSIKIREVRGVGDTLPNDDDLFELKPVIVMLQMPGKPLTHIPEFMSEKNLETKRQMMGDTLKLMCDRVGELALEHRFVHRDNIIGNILVINKGTEVVDVNIIDWGGKYLSSINDDVTWDDLMGWCHNRWAVYVWEASL
;
A
#
# COMPACT_ATOMS: atom_id res chain seq x y z
N MET A 1 6.84 -79.46 1.35
CA MET A 1 7.36 -78.09 1.48
C MET A 1 6.24 -77.27 2.11
N PHE A 2 6.12 -77.13 3.44
CA PHE A 2 6.84 -76.20 4.35
C PHE A 2 6.92 -74.79 3.73
N PHE A 3 6.30 -73.71 4.22
CA PHE A 3 6.03 -73.20 5.59
C PHE A 3 4.86 -72.16 5.50
N ARG A 4 3.77 -72.15 6.32
CA ARG A 4 3.56 -71.41 7.62
C ARG A 4 4.52 -70.21 7.81
N THR A 5 4.18 -68.96 8.11
CA THR A 5 3.20 -68.41 9.07
C THR A 5 3.34 -66.87 9.10
N THR A 6 2.30 -66.19 9.60
CA THR A 6 2.28 -64.96 10.44
C THR A 6 2.66 -63.57 9.89
N LEU A 7 1.64 -62.69 9.90
CA LEU A 7 1.73 -61.28 10.35
C LEU A 7 2.08 -61.22 11.85
N PRO A 8 2.79 -60.17 12.33
CA PRO A 8 2.13 -59.05 13.02
C PRO A 8 2.76 -57.66 12.72
N SER A 9 1.96 -56.60 12.53
CA SER A 9 1.64 -55.51 13.48
C SER A 9 2.71 -54.44 13.74
N LEU A 10 2.25 -53.18 13.58
CA LEU A 10 2.52 -51.96 14.35
C LEU A 10 3.86 -51.19 14.22
N LEU A 11 3.66 -49.89 13.89
CA LEU A 11 4.34 -48.69 14.42
C LEU A 11 5.87 -48.56 14.28
N ALA A 12 6.28 -47.65 13.39
CA ALA A 12 7.33 -46.69 13.71
C ALA A 12 7.13 -45.40 12.89
N LEU A 13 6.67 -44.37 13.60
CA LEU A 13 6.74 -42.97 13.19
C LEU A 13 8.21 -42.56 13.03
N CYS A 14 8.60 -42.12 11.84
CA CYS A 14 9.78 -41.26 11.68
C CYS A 14 9.30 -39.86 11.27
N ASN A 15 8.99 -39.07 12.30
CA ASN A 15 9.04 -37.62 12.26
C ASN A 15 10.49 -37.21 12.01
N ILE A 16 10.82 -36.78 10.79
CA ILE A 16 12.00 -35.95 10.56
C ILE A 16 11.52 -34.51 10.66
N GLY A 17 11.64 -33.96 11.87
CA GLY A 17 11.46 -32.54 12.13
C GLY A 17 12.60 -31.77 11.47
N PHE A 18 12.31 -31.07 10.39
CA PHE A 18 13.09 -29.90 9.99
C PHE A 18 12.50 -28.68 10.68
N THR A 19 13.08 -28.35 11.84
CA THR A 19 12.91 -27.06 12.49
C THR A 19 13.63 -26.01 11.65
N ILE A 20 12.92 -25.36 10.74
CA ILE A 20 13.38 -24.06 10.23
C ILE A 20 12.92 -23.02 11.25
N ILE A 21 13.89 -22.44 11.95
CA ILE A 21 13.69 -21.26 12.79
C ILE A 21 13.27 -20.11 11.87
N VAL A 22 11.98 -19.77 11.91
CA VAL A 22 11.46 -18.52 11.37
C VAL A 22 11.86 -17.42 12.35
N GLY A 23 12.86 -16.63 11.98
CA GLY A 23 13.27 -15.43 12.69
C GLY A 23 12.96 -14.18 11.89
N ALA A 24 11.70 -14.00 11.47
CA ALA A 24 11.21 -12.70 11.04
C ALA A 24 10.32 -12.17 12.18
N ALA A 25 10.88 -11.27 12.98
CA ALA A 25 10.14 -10.59 14.02
C ALA A 25 8.96 -9.82 13.40
N PRO A 26 7.76 -9.84 13.99
CA PRO A 26 6.72 -8.91 13.60
C PRO A 26 7.22 -7.48 13.84
N LEU A 27 7.12 -6.63 12.80
CA LEU A 27 7.35 -5.19 12.93
C LEU A 27 6.52 -4.66 14.11
N PRO A 28 7.12 -4.05 15.13
CA PRO A 28 6.34 -3.41 16.18
C PRO A 28 5.61 -2.23 15.57
N VAL A 29 4.27 -2.27 15.64
CA VAL A 29 3.45 -1.07 15.58
C VAL A 29 3.97 -0.16 16.69
N ARG A 30 4.65 0.91 16.30
CA ARG A 30 5.20 1.89 17.24
C ARG A 30 4.04 2.67 17.84
N ALA A 31 3.46 2.15 18.92
CA ALA A 31 2.55 2.89 19.78
C ALA A 31 3.33 4.04 20.42
N SER A 32 3.09 5.26 19.94
CA SER A 32 3.59 6.49 20.56
C SER A 32 2.85 6.70 21.88
N MET A 33 3.43 6.20 22.98
CA MET A 33 3.02 6.56 24.34
C MET A 33 3.69 7.89 24.73
N ALA A 34 2.93 8.97 24.62
CA ALA A 34 3.20 10.19 25.35
C ALA A 34 2.49 10.11 26.70
N THR A 35 3.17 9.60 27.72
CA THR A 35 2.76 9.72 29.13
C THR A 35 3.77 10.59 29.86
N GLY A 36 3.49 11.89 29.87
CA GLY A 36 4.12 12.85 30.76
C GLY A 36 3.05 13.49 31.65
N SER A 37 2.53 12.74 32.63
CA SER A 37 1.73 13.33 33.70
C SER A 37 2.67 13.82 34.80
N LYS A 38 2.94 15.13 34.84
CA LYS A 38 3.42 15.78 36.06
C LYS A 38 2.23 16.41 36.78
N SER A 39 1.95 15.81 37.92
CA SER A 39 1.16 16.28 39.04
C SER A 39 1.24 17.79 39.25
N ALA A 40 0.07 18.43 39.29
CA ALA A 40 -0.13 19.74 39.88
C ALA A 40 -0.60 19.53 41.33
N GLN A 41 0.22 19.96 42.28
CA GLN A 41 -0.13 20.32 43.66
C GLN A 41 1.15 20.82 44.33
N ASP A 42 1.30 22.13 44.45
CA ASP A 42 1.23 22.79 45.76
C ASP A 42 1.56 24.29 45.64
N LEU A 43 0.75 25.03 46.39
CA LEU A 43 0.60 26.47 46.47
C LEU A 43 1.03 26.86 47.89
N GLU A 44 1.97 27.79 48.03
CA GLU A 44 2.40 28.57 49.23
C GLU A 44 3.92 28.80 49.12
N SER A 45 4.57 29.90 49.52
CA SER A 45 4.24 31.19 50.13
C SER A 45 5.62 31.87 50.34
N GLN A 46 5.70 33.19 50.18
CA GLN A 46 6.81 34.08 50.63
C GLN A 46 8.16 33.91 49.89
N THR A 47 9.00 34.92 49.62
CA THR A 47 9.19 36.26 50.19
C THR A 47 9.95 37.14 49.18
N ILE A 48 9.68 38.43 49.18
CA ILE A 48 10.44 39.49 48.48
C ILE A 48 11.81 39.70 49.16
N PRO A 49 12.87 40.04 48.40
CA PRO A 49 13.59 41.26 48.74
C PRO A 49 13.85 42.17 47.54
N HIS A 50 13.55 43.44 47.76
CA HIS A 50 14.13 44.60 47.08
C HIS A 50 15.67 44.49 47.01
N TYR A 51 16.28 44.94 45.90
CA TYR A 51 17.34 45.97 45.95
C TYR A 51 17.72 46.52 44.56
N ALA A 52 17.97 47.83 44.58
CA ALA A 52 18.86 48.66 43.74
C ALA A 52 18.52 48.90 42.26
N GLU A 53 18.00 50.12 42.05
CA GLU A 53 18.10 50.91 40.82
C GLU A 53 19.56 51.13 40.39
N GLY A 54 19.84 50.91 39.11
CA GLY A 54 21.05 51.35 38.44
C GLY A 54 20.68 52.02 37.12
N GLN A 55 20.48 53.35 37.16
CA GLN A 55 20.31 54.19 35.98
C GLN A 55 21.60 54.20 35.15
N VAL A 56 21.56 53.59 33.96
CA VAL A 56 22.54 53.85 32.90
C VAL A 56 21.90 54.75 31.86
N ARG A 57 22.41 55.98 31.76
CA ARG A 57 22.14 56.92 30.66
C ARG A 57 22.69 56.33 29.36
N LEU A 58 21.81 56.05 28.40
CA LEU A 58 22.19 55.81 27.01
C LEU A 58 21.78 57.01 26.16
N SER A 59 22.79 57.58 25.52
CA SER A 59 22.73 58.74 24.64
C SER A 59 21.92 58.47 23.37
N ALA A 60 21.23 59.51 22.90
CA ALA A 60 20.48 59.55 21.64
C ALA A 60 21.44 59.71 20.42
N PRO A 61 20.95 59.65 19.16
CA PRO A 61 21.48 58.73 18.16
C PRO A 61 22.41 59.40 17.15
N SER A 62 23.44 58.66 16.71
CA SER A 62 24.23 59.02 15.53
C SER A 62 23.53 58.54 14.26
N SER A 63 23.26 59.50 13.38
CA SER A 63 22.69 59.33 12.04
C SER A 63 23.54 58.38 11.20
N LEU A 64 23.04 57.17 10.97
CA LEU A 64 23.59 56.25 9.97
C LEU A 64 22.93 56.54 8.62
N THR A 65 23.77 57.00 7.70
CA THR A 65 23.50 57.19 6.27
C THR A 65 22.97 55.89 5.67
N SER A 66 21.74 55.94 5.13
CA SER A 66 21.08 54.82 4.46
C SER A 66 21.82 54.46 3.17
N LEU A 67 22.47 53.29 3.14
CA LEU A 67 22.86 52.66 1.89
C LEU A 67 21.59 52.11 1.21
N PRO A 68 21.43 52.26 -0.12
CA PRO A 68 20.32 51.66 -0.84
C PRO A 68 20.41 50.13 -0.75
N PRO A 69 19.26 49.42 -0.71
CA PRO A 69 19.24 47.97 -0.68
C PRO A 69 19.93 47.41 -1.93
N PRO A 70 20.68 46.30 -1.82
CA PRO A 70 21.29 45.65 -2.98
C PRO A 70 20.19 45.24 -3.96
N SER A 71 20.42 45.54 -5.24
CA SER A 71 19.53 45.13 -6.33
C SER A 71 19.29 43.62 -6.27
N PRO A 72 18.04 43.15 -6.47
CA PRO A 72 17.76 41.73 -6.50
C PRO A 72 18.59 41.05 -7.61
N PRO A 73 19.10 39.83 -7.37
CA PRO A 73 19.83 39.09 -8.39
C PRO A 73 18.94 38.94 -9.65
N PRO A 74 19.53 39.01 -10.85
CA PRO A 74 18.78 38.84 -12.09
C PRO A 74 18.05 37.49 -12.06
N LEU A 75 16.76 37.53 -12.38
CA LEU A 75 15.95 36.32 -12.53
C LEU A 75 16.64 35.36 -13.50
N PRO A 76 16.71 34.05 -13.19
CA PRO A 76 17.25 33.08 -14.12
C PRO A 76 16.46 33.14 -15.43
N PRO A 77 17.13 32.98 -16.58
CA PRO A 77 16.46 33.02 -17.88
C PRO A 77 15.34 31.98 -17.90
N SER A 78 14.14 32.39 -18.33
CA SER A 78 13.02 31.48 -18.51
C SER A 78 13.34 30.48 -19.62
N SER A 79 13.92 29.35 -19.25
CA SER A 79 14.12 28.23 -20.17
C SER A 79 12.77 27.55 -20.37
N ASN A 80 12.06 27.97 -21.41
CA ASN A 80 10.91 27.28 -21.98
C ASN A 80 11.28 25.96 -22.68
N ASP A 81 12.52 25.48 -22.53
CA ASP A 81 12.96 24.18 -23.02
C ASP A 81 12.68 23.11 -21.97
N SER A 82 11.39 22.89 -21.66
CA SER A 82 10.95 21.68 -20.96
C SER A 82 10.96 20.52 -21.94
N LEU A 83 12.16 20.06 -22.30
CA LEU A 83 12.33 18.72 -22.84
C LEU A 83 11.63 17.76 -21.86
N PRO A 84 10.75 16.84 -22.33
CA PRO A 84 10.16 15.87 -21.45
C PRO A 84 11.31 15.12 -20.79
N LEU A 85 11.39 15.16 -19.46
CA LEU A 85 12.34 14.38 -18.68
C LEU A 85 12.11 12.91 -19.06
N THR A 86 12.85 12.42 -20.06
CA THR A 86 12.94 11.00 -20.38
C THR A 86 13.74 10.40 -19.25
N PHE A 87 13.02 10.11 -18.17
CA PHE A 87 13.61 9.62 -16.96
C PHE A 87 14.27 8.27 -17.27
N MET A 88 15.59 8.29 -17.42
CA MET A 88 16.37 7.08 -17.64
C MET A 88 16.32 6.25 -16.36
N MET A 89 16.05 4.96 -16.52
CA MET A 89 16.13 4.04 -15.40
C MET A 89 17.57 3.98 -14.88
N PRO A 90 17.79 3.99 -13.54
CA PRO A 90 19.12 3.86 -12.98
C PRO A 90 19.78 2.54 -13.40
N LYS A 91 21.11 2.54 -13.49
CA LYS A 91 21.88 1.35 -13.88
C LYS A 91 21.71 0.16 -12.94
N TRP A 92 21.36 0.42 -11.67
CA TRP A 92 21.10 -0.62 -10.68
C TRP A 92 19.74 -1.29 -10.85
N VAL A 93 18.85 -0.78 -11.71
CA VAL A 93 17.63 -1.49 -12.08
C VAL A 93 17.95 -2.52 -13.16
N THR A 94 17.75 -3.80 -12.85
CA THR A 94 18.18 -4.91 -13.71
C THR A 94 17.12 -5.36 -14.69
N ALA A 95 15.87 -5.46 -14.23
CA ALA A 95 14.77 -6.01 -15.02
C ALA A 95 13.40 -5.59 -14.47
N PRO A 96 12.35 -5.61 -15.30
CA PRO A 96 10.98 -5.64 -14.81
C PRO A 96 10.78 -6.80 -13.84
N TYR A 97 10.16 -6.55 -12.69
CA TYR A 97 9.97 -7.56 -11.65
C TYR A 97 9.21 -8.82 -12.12
N PRO A 98 8.24 -8.76 -13.05
CA PRO A 98 7.59 -9.96 -13.58
C PRO A 98 8.54 -10.97 -14.23
N LYS A 99 9.73 -10.54 -14.68
CA LYS A 99 10.76 -11.46 -15.20
C LYS A 99 11.44 -12.30 -14.10
N SER A 100 11.25 -11.94 -12.83
CA SER A 100 11.76 -12.70 -11.67
C SER A 100 10.79 -13.78 -11.19
N LEU A 101 9.64 -13.93 -11.85
CA LEU A 101 8.65 -14.94 -11.50
C LEU A 101 9.17 -16.33 -11.79
N LYS A 102 8.98 -17.23 -10.83
CA LYS A 102 9.27 -18.65 -10.95
C LYS A 102 8.00 -19.41 -11.32
N ASN A 103 8.13 -20.70 -11.64
CA ASN A 103 6.99 -21.53 -11.97
C ASN A 103 6.03 -21.67 -10.78
N GLU A 104 6.56 -21.71 -9.56
CA GLU A 104 5.75 -21.85 -8.34
C GLU A 104 4.88 -20.61 -8.08
N ASP A 105 5.28 -19.44 -8.60
CA ASP A 105 4.49 -18.21 -8.48
C ASP A 105 3.21 -18.27 -9.35
N ARG A 106 3.14 -19.17 -10.34
CA ARG A 106 2.05 -19.17 -11.34
C ARG A 106 0.75 -19.80 -10.84
N ASP A 107 0.81 -20.59 -9.77
CA ASP A 107 -0.35 -21.30 -9.23
C ASP A 107 -1.16 -20.47 -8.22
N VAL A 108 -0.81 -19.19 -8.01
CA VAL A 108 -1.45 -18.31 -7.01
C VAL A 108 -2.95 -18.06 -7.24
N PHE A 109 -3.48 -18.34 -8.43
CA PHE A 109 -4.91 -18.23 -8.74
C PHE A 109 -5.62 -19.60 -8.93
N SER A 110 -4.95 -20.71 -8.59
CA SER A 110 -5.49 -22.08 -8.80
C SER A 110 -6.66 -22.44 -7.88
N THR A 111 -6.84 -21.73 -6.77
CA THR A 111 -7.86 -22.03 -5.76
C THR A 111 -9.17 -21.28 -6.04
N THR A 112 -10.31 -21.95 -5.86
CA THR A 112 -11.62 -21.25 -5.82
C THR A 112 -11.88 -20.76 -4.40
N LEU A 113 -12.01 -19.45 -4.23
CA LEU A 113 -12.29 -18.82 -2.94
C LEU A 113 -13.78 -18.94 -2.60
N GLN A 114 -14.05 -19.32 -1.35
CA GLN A 114 -15.38 -19.44 -0.77
C GLN A 114 -15.41 -18.72 0.59
N GLY A 115 -16.60 -18.50 1.14
CA GLY A 115 -16.76 -17.93 2.47
C GLY A 115 -16.41 -16.44 2.58
N ILE A 116 -16.34 -15.70 1.47
CA ILE A 116 -16.13 -14.24 1.42
C ILE A 116 -17.27 -13.56 0.66
N THR A 117 -17.79 -12.46 1.20
CA THR A 117 -18.87 -11.66 0.58
C THR A 117 -18.37 -10.25 0.28
N LEU A 118 -18.51 -9.82 -0.97
CA LEU A 118 -18.14 -8.46 -1.39
C LEU A 118 -19.24 -7.44 -1.03
N ALA A 119 -18.81 -6.23 -0.67
CA ALA A 119 -19.67 -5.09 -0.40
C ALA A 119 -19.61 -4.08 -1.55
N LYS A 120 -19.50 -2.79 -1.20
CA LYS A 120 -19.42 -1.68 -2.14
C LYS A 120 -18.16 -1.76 -3.01
N LYS A 121 -18.35 -1.51 -4.31
CA LYS A 121 -17.26 -1.21 -5.24
C LYS A 121 -16.64 0.15 -4.93
N HIS A 122 -15.34 0.20 -4.73
CA HIS A 122 -14.54 1.43 -4.74
C HIS A 122 -14.37 1.87 -6.19
N SER A 123 -15.31 2.69 -6.67
CA SER A 123 -15.37 3.10 -8.09
C SER A 123 -14.41 4.26 -8.39
N SER A 124 -13.20 3.92 -8.85
CA SER A 124 -12.34 4.74 -9.73
C SER A 124 -10.95 4.13 -9.98
N MET A 125 -10.53 3.09 -9.23
CA MET A 125 -9.15 2.59 -9.29
C MET A 125 -8.93 1.47 -10.32
N GLY A 126 -8.22 1.78 -11.40
CA GLY A 126 -7.41 0.82 -12.17
C GLY A 126 -7.84 0.55 -13.61
N ASN A 127 -6.95 0.87 -14.55
CA ASN A 127 -7.14 0.60 -15.99
C ASN A 127 -7.18 -0.92 -16.32
N ASN A 128 -6.58 -1.76 -15.48
CA ASN A 128 -6.37 -3.18 -15.74
C ASN A 128 -7.24 -4.14 -14.90
N ASN A 129 -8.02 -3.63 -13.93
CA ASN A 129 -8.86 -4.46 -13.08
C ASN A 129 -10.36 -4.26 -13.41
N ALA A 130 -11.22 -5.20 -12.99
CA ALA A 130 -12.67 -5.11 -13.09
C ALA A 130 -13.29 -4.32 -11.91
N GLY A 131 -12.49 -4.03 -10.89
CA GLY A 131 -12.80 -3.15 -9.77
C GLY A 131 -12.07 -3.56 -8.48
N VAL A 132 -12.04 -2.63 -7.52
CA VAL A 132 -11.69 -2.92 -6.12
C VAL A 132 -12.96 -2.84 -5.28
N TYR A 133 -13.14 -3.76 -4.34
CA TYR A 133 -14.35 -3.91 -3.52
C TYR A 133 -13.97 -4.02 -2.05
N SER A 134 -14.77 -3.42 -1.16
CA SER A 134 -14.71 -3.75 0.27
C SER A 134 -15.27 -5.15 0.52
N VAL A 135 -14.90 -5.75 1.65
CA VAL A 135 -15.49 -7.02 2.12
C VAL A 135 -16.62 -6.71 3.11
N ALA A 136 -17.80 -7.30 2.88
CA ALA A 136 -18.91 -7.20 3.82
C ALA A 136 -18.67 -8.11 5.02
N SER A 137 -18.35 -9.36 4.75
CA SER A 137 -18.14 -10.41 5.75
C SER A 137 -17.30 -11.54 5.15
N PHE A 138 -16.70 -12.34 6.03
CA PHE A 138 -16.14 -13.63 5.70
C PHE A 138 -16.38 -14.61 6.85
N ASP A 139 -16.36 -15.91 6.56
CA ASP A 139 -16.52 -16.97 7.56
C ASP A 139 -15.18 -17.63 7.94
N SER A 140 -15.25 -18.59 8.85
CA SER A 140 -14.05 -19.30 9.35
C SER A 140 -13.38 -20.18 8.30
N SER A 141 -14.06 -20.56 7.22
CA SER A 141 -13.45 -21.30 6.11
C SER A 141 -12.52 -20.41 5.31
N PHE A 142 -12.92 -19.15 5.06
CA PHE A 142 -12.08 -18.16 4.39
C PHE A 142 -10.92 -17.71 5.29
N ALA A 143 -11.18 -17.48 6.58
CA ALA A 143 -10.15 -17.04 7.53
C ALA A 143 -8.97 -18.03 7.66
N ARG A 144 -9.19 -19.33 7.39
CA ARG A 144 -8.12 -20.36 7.37
C ARG A 144 -7.10 -20.15 6.25
N LEU A 145 -7.43 -19.35 5.23
CA LEU A 145 -6.53 -19.02 4.14
C LEU A 145 -5.54 -17.90 4.51
N PHE A 146 -5.73 -17.23 5.66
CA PHE A 146 -4.89 -16.09 6.03
C PHE A 146 -3.46 -16.53 6.31
N PRO A 147 -2.45 -15.77 5.83
CA PRO A 147 -1.08 -15.96 6.27
C PRO A 147 -0.98 -15.87 7.80
N PRO A 148 -0.08 -16.63 8.44
CA PRO A 148 0.03 -16.65 9.90
C PRO A 148 0.22 -15.27 10.53
N SER A 149 0.97 -14.38 9.87
CA SER A 149 1.19 -12.99 10.30
C SER A 149 -0.08 -12.16 10.35
N ILE A 150 -1.06 -12.45 9.49
CA ILE A 150 -2.36 -11.76 9.44
C ILE A 150 -3.36 -12.45 10.37
N ALA A 151 -3.38 -13.78 10.41
CA ALA A 151 -4.24 -14.55 11.31
C ALA A 151 -4.02 -14.16 12.78
N ALA A 152 -2.76 -13.89 13.18
CA ALA A 152 -2.41 -13.43 14.51
C ALA A 152 -2.97 -12.04 14.89
N GLN A 153 -3.36 -11.22 13.90
CA GLN A 153 -3.86 -9.86 14.13
C GLN A 153 -5.36 -9.79 14.39
N ASN A 154 -6.09 -10.91 14.27
CA ASN A 154 -7.54 -10.98 14.47
C ASN A 154 -8.31 -9.90 13.69
N ILE A 155 -7.99 -9.74 12.41
CA ILE A 155 -8.59 -8.72 11.55
C ILE A 155 -10.05 -9.04 11.20
N ASP A 156 -10.86 -8.01 11.00
CA ASP A 156 -12.25 -8.12 10.51
C ASP A 156 -12.39 -7.75 9.02
N SER A 157 -13.61 -7.85 8.48
CA SER A 157 -13.89 -7.58 7.06
C SER A 157 -13.60 -6.15 6.63
N SER A 158 -13.66 -5.16 7.53
CA SER A 158 -13.35 -3.76 7.22
C SER A 158 -11.87 -3.53 6.93
N ARG A 159 -11.01 -4.47 7.33
CA ARG A 159 -9.57 -4.46 7.07
C ARG A 159 -9.20 -5.13 5.75
N LEU A 160 -10.16 -5.51 4.92
CA LEU A 160 -9.91 -6.24 3.67
C LEU A 160 -10.44 -5.51 2.44
N LEU A 161 -9.66 -5.58 1.36
CA LEU A 161 -10.04 -5.19 0.01
C LEU A 161 -9.91 -6.38 -0.93
N VAL A 162 -10.78 -6.43 -1.93
CA VAL A 162 -10.73 -7.42 -3.01
C VAL A 162 -10.56 -6.71 -4.35
N LYS A 163 -9.43 -6.95 -5.01
CA LYS A 163 -9.17 -6.52 -6.37
C LYS A 163 -9.64 -7.62 -7.33
N VAL A 164 -10.69 -7.35 -8.09
CA VAL A 164 -11.20 -8.26 -9.11
C VAL A 164 -10.49 -7.97 -10.41
N LEU A 165 -9.88 -9.00 -11.01
CA LEU A 165 -9.04 -8.88 -12.19
C LEU A 165 -9.82 -9.21 -13.46
N LYS A 166 -9.41 -8.63 -14.60
CA LYS A 166 -10.00 -8.93 -15.91
C LYS A 166 -9.51 -10.28 -16.44
N GLN A 167 -8.21 -10.54 -16.27
CA GLN A 167 -7.48 -11.73 -16.69
C GLN A 167 -6.26 -11.92 -15.79
N ILE A 168 -5.62 -13.09 -15.88
CA ILE A 168 -4.35 -13.39 -15.20
C ILE A 168 -3.23 -13.21 -16.22
N ASP A 169 -2.22 -12.40 -15.87
CA ASP A 169 -0.97 -12.27 -16.59
C ASP A 169 0.20 -12.12 -15.61
N ASP A 170 1.42 -11.99 -16.13
CA ASP A 170 2.65 -11.87 -15.35
C ASP A 170 2.65 -10.66 -14.41
N ASP A 171 1.98 -9.56 -14.77
CA ASP A 171 1.91 -8.38 -13.90
C ASP A 171 1.04 -8.67 -12.66
N MET A 172 -0.03 -9.45 -12.81
CA MET A 172 -0.91 -9.81 -11.70
C MET A 172 -0.27 -10.83 -10.77
N VAL A 173 0.50 -11.79 -11.32
CA VAL A 173 1.27 -12.74 -10.50
C VAL A 173 2.37 -12.00 -9.73
N ALA A 174 3.06 -11.06 -10.37
CA ALA A 174 4.06 -10.22 -9.72
C ALA A 174 3.46 -9.36 -8.60
N GLU A 175 2.23 -8.86 -8.76
CA GLU A 175 1.52 -8.14 -7.70
C GLU A 175 1.25 -9.02 -6.49
N VAL A 176 0.78 -10.27 -6.67
CA VAL A 176 0.58 -11.22 -5.56
C VAL A 176 1.90 -11.50 -4.83
N LYS A 177 2.98 -11.71 -5.57
CA LYS A 177 4.31 -11.94 -5.00
C LYS A 177 4.79 -10.74 -4.19
N ALA A 178 4.66 -9.53 -4.74
CA ALA A 178 5.04 -8.31 -4.04
C ALA A 178 4.22 -8.09 -2.76
N LEU A 179 2.89 -8.23 -2.84
CA LEU A 179 1.98 -8.14 -1.68
C LEU A 179 2.34 -9.15 -0.59
N THR A 180 2.76 -10.36 -0.97
CA THR A 180 3.18 -11.41 -0.03
C THR A 180 4.45 -10.98 0.71
N ILE A 181 5.43 -10.47 -0.03
CA ILE A 181 6.70 -10.01 0.54
C ILE A 181 6.48 -8.84 1.52
N VAL A 182 5.67 -7.85 1.13
CA VAL A 182 5.42 -6.66 1.98
C VAL A 182 4.38 -6.90 3.08
N GLY A 183 3.90 -8.14 3.26
CA GLY A 183 2.97 -8.51 4.33
C GLY A 183 1.56 -7.94 4.18
N GLN A 184 1.15 -7.57 2.96
CA GLN A 184 -0.19 -7.02 2.66
C GLN A 184 -1.13 -8.04 1.99
N PHE A 185 -0.60 -9.18 1.54
CA PHE A 185 -1.37 -10.26 0.89
C PHE A 185 -2.21 -11.06 1.90
N VAL A 186 -3.46 -11.35 1.55
CA VAL A 186 -4.36 -12.19 2.36
C VAL A 186 -4.70 -13.49 1.64
N ALA A 187 -5.15 -13.43 0.39
CA ALA A 187 -5.46 -14.61 -0.42
C ALA A 187 -5.54 -14.23 -1.90
N SER A 188 -5.44 -15.22 -2.80
CA SER A 188 -5.77 -15.06 -4.21
C SER A 188 -6.41 -16.32 -4.76
N GLY A 189 -7.18 -16.18 -5.83
CA GLY A 189 -7.92 -17.30 -6.40
C GLY A 189 -9.01 -16.86 -7.36
N LEU A 190 -9.90 -17.79 -7.69
CA LEU A 190 -11.12 -17.54 -8.46
C LEU A 190 -12.28 -17.30 -7.49
N LEU A 191 -13.03 -16.21 -7.67
CA LEU A 191 -14.21 -15.91 -6.90
C LEU A 191 -15.45 -15.93 -7.80
N ARG A 192 -16.52 -16.57 -7.33
CA ARG A 192 -17.81 -16.61 -8.02
C ARG A 192 -18.52 -15.26 -7.84
N LEU A 193 -18.72 -14.53 -8.94
CA LEU A 193 -19.32 -13.19 -8.94
C LEU A 193 -20.54 -13.12 -9.88
N PRO A 194 -21.57 -12.31 -9.56
CA PRO A 194 -22.69 -12.09 -10.47
C PRO A 194 -22.25 -11.45 -11.79
N ILE A 195 -22.82 -11.90 -12.91
CA ILE A 195 -22.51 -11.35 -14.25
C ILE A 195 -23.05 -9.90 -14.35
N ALA A 196 -22.17 -8.94 -14.60
CA ALA A 196 -22.46 -7.51 -14.44
C ALA A 196 -23.17 -6.80 -15.62
N LYS A 197 -23.54 -7.48 -16.73
CA LYS A 197 -24.06 -6.80 -17.93
C LYS A 197 -25.57 -7.01 -18.14
N SER A 198 -26.35 -5.93 -18.10
CA SER A 198 -27.80 -5.92 -18.42
C SER A 198 -28.12 -6.47 -19.82
N ASN A 199 -27.26 -6.23 -20.80
CA ASN A 199 -27.41 -6.73 -22.17
C ASN A 199 -27.18 -8.24 -22.27
N ASP A 200 -26.24 -8.79 -21.48
CA ASP A 200 -25.95 -10.22 -21.45
C ASP A 200 -26.99 -10.95 -20.60
N VAL A 201 -27.42 -10.39 -19.47
CA VAL A 201 -28.56 -10.92 -18.70
C VAL A 201 -29.84 -10.92 -19.55
N GLY A 202 -30.10 -9.86 -20.33
CA GLY A 202 -31.22 -9.81 -21.26
C GLY A 202 -31.10 -10.77 -22.44
N ARG A 203 -29.88 -11.09 -22.89
CA ARG A 203 -29.61 -12.09 -23.94
C ARG A 203 -29.73 -13.51 -23.40
N ILE A 204 -29.20 -13.77 -22.21
CA ILE A 204 -29.31 -15.03 -21.48
C ILE A 204 -30.79 -15.30 -21.19
N LYS A 205 -31.52 -14.36 -20.57
CA LYS A 205 -32.98 -14.45 -20.34
C LYS A 205 -33.79 -14.68 -21.63
N ARG A 206 -33.42 -14.04 -22.74
CA ARG A 206 -34.08 -14.28 -24.05
C ARG A 206 -33.77 -15.67 -24.62
N SER A 207 -32.54 -16.14 -24.48
CA SER A 207 -32.12 -17.48 -24.92
C SER A 207 -32.82 -18.57 -24.11
N ILE A 208 -33.00 -18.34 -22.82
CA ILE A 208 -33.78 -19.18 -21.90
C ILE A 208 -35.26 -19.22 -22.31
N LYS A 209 -35.88 -18.06 -22.53
CA LYS A 209 -37.28 -17.95 -22.95
C LYS A 209 -37.57 -18.63 -24.30
N ILE A 210 -36.61 -18.60 -25.23
CA ILE A 210 -36.75 -19.27 -26.54
C ILE A 210 -36.69 -20.81 -26.40
N ARG A 211 -35.93 -21.34 -25.43
CA ARG A 211 -35.87 -22.79 -25.15
C ARG A 211 -37.18 -23.29 -24.52
N GLU A 212 -37.75 -22.52 -23.61
CA GLU A 212 -39.04 -22.80 -22.96
C GLU A 212 -40.19 -22.86 -23.99
N VAL A 213 -40.22 -21.94 -24.96
CA VAL A 213 -41.26 -21.89 -26.02
C VAL A 213 -41.14 -23.04 -27.05
N ARG A 214 -39.96 -23.65 -27.19
CA ARG A 214 -39.71 -24.73 -28.18
C ARG A 214 -39.98 -26.14 -27.66
N GLY A 215 -40.48 -26.31 -26.45
CA GLY A 215 -40.85 -27.62 -25.89
C GLY A 215 -39.66 -28.60 -25.77
N VAL A 216 -38.44 -28.09 -25.74
CA VAL A 216 -37.23 -28.89 -25.52
C VAL A 216 -36.96 -28.90 -24.02
N GLY A 217 -37.50 -29.91 -23.34
CA GLY A 217 -37.14 -30.40 -21.99
C GLY A 217 -36.86 -29.34 -20.92
N ASP A 218 -37.78 -29.23 -19.95
CA ASP A 218 -37.65 -28.45 -18.72
C ASP A 218 -36.30 -28.61 -18.04
N THR A 219 -35.37 -27.70 -18.33
CA THR A 219 -34.29 -27.36 -17.42
C THR A 219 -34.32 -25.85 -17.34
N LEU A 220 -34.99 -25.36 -16.30
CA LEU A 220 -34.80 -23.99 -15.83
C LEU A 220 -33.29 -23.71 -15.79
N PRO A 221 -32.84 -22.49 -16.12
CA PRO A 221 -31.44 -22.14 -15.98
C PRO A 221 -31.06 -22.45 -14.54
N ASN A 222 -30.03 -23.27 -14.34
CA ASN A 222 -29.49 -23.40 -13.01
C ASN A 222 -29.01 -22.02 -12.58
N ASP A 223 -29.21 -21.66 -11.32
CA ASP A 223 -28.74 -20.38 -10.75
C ASP A 223 -27.24 -20.14 -11.00
N ASP A 224 -26.49 -21.19 -11.35
CA ASP A 224 -25.10 -21.15 -11.82
C ASP A 224 -24.86 -20.35 -13.11
N ASP A 225 -25.85 -20.21 -13.99
CA ASP A 225 -25.74 -19.43 -15.25
C ASP A 225 -25.68 -17.91 -15.03
N LEU A 226 -25.93 -17.43 -13.80
CA LEU A 226 -25.90 -16.01 -13.44
C LEU A 226 -24.57 -15.55 -12.85
N PHE A 227 -23.61 -16.45 -12.71
CA PHE A 227 -22.33 -16.18 -12.10
C PHE A 227 -21.17 -16.52 -13.02
N GLU A 228 -20.08 -15.79 -12.87
CA GLU A 228 -18.81 -16.09 -13.51
C GLU A 228 -17.69 -16.20 -12.47
N LEU A 229 -16.72 -17.07 -12.71
CA LEU A 229 -15.49 -17.11 -11.93
C LEU A 229 -14.57 -15.99 -12.43
N LYS A 230 -14.15 -15.12 -11.51
CA LYS A 230 -13.16 -14.08 -11.78
C LYS A 230 -11.91 -14.26 -10.92
N PRO A 231 -10.71 -14.07 -11.47
CA PRO A 231 -9.50 -13.98 -10.68
C PRO A 231 -9.56 -12.77 -9.74
N VAL A 232 -9.20 -12.98 -8.47
CA VAL A 232 -9.18 -11.94 -7.44
C VAL A 232 -7.93 -12.01 -6.58
N ILE A 233 -7.53 -10.85 -6.06
CA ILE A 233 -6.54 -10.69 -5.00
C ILE A 233 -7.24 -10.08 -3.80
N VAL A 234 -7.14 -10.74 -2.64
CA VAL A 234 -7.58 -10.23 -1.34
C VAL A 234 -6.35 -9.73 -0.60
N MET A 235 -6.43 -8.50 -0.11
CA MET A 235 -5.32 -7.79 0.51
C MET A 235 -5.80 -6.93 1.68
N LEU A 236 -4.89 -6.54 2.55
CA LEU A 236 -5.19 -5.63 3.64
C LEU A 236 -5.60 -4.25 3.12
N GLN A 237 -6.65 -3.69 3.71
CA GLN A 237 -6.93 -2.26 3.63
C GLN A 237 -5.92 -1.54 4.51
N MET A 238 -4.96 -0.85 3.88
CA MET A 238 -3.92 -0.10 4.57
C MET A 238 -4.51 1.19 5.18
N PRO A 239 -4.08 1.58 6.38
CA PRO A 239 -4.54 2.81 7.01
C PRO A 239 -3.96 4.05 6.30
N GLY A 240 -4.68 5.16 6.44
CA GLY A 240 -4.33 6.44 5.83
C GLY A 240 -5.19 6.78 4.62
N LYS A 241 -4.87 7.92 3.98
CA LYS A 241 -5.54 8.42 2.77
C LYS A 241 -4.49 9.07 1.85
N PRO A 242 -4.71 9.12 0.53
CA PRO A 242 -3.88 9.98 -0.32
C PRO A 242 -3.84 11.39 0.25
N LEU A 243 -2.68 12.06 0.18
CA LEU A 243 -2.50 13.40 0.76
C LEU A 243 -3.57 14.40 0.27
N THR A 244 -3.98 14.29 -0.99
CA THR A 244 -5.05 15.08 -1.62
C THR A 244 -6.44 14.85 -1.05
N HIS A 245 -6.62 13.83 -0.22
CA HIS A 245 -7.88 13.47 0.44
C HIS A 245 -7.82 13.66 1.97
N ILE A 246 -6.70 14.20 2.49
CA ILE A 246 -6.58 14.57 3.89
C ILE A 246 -7.28 15.92 4.12
N PRO A 247 -8.31 15.99 4.98
CA PRO A 247 -9.06 17.22 5.22
C PRO A 247 -8.19 18.40 5.63
N GLU A 248 -7.18 18.16 6.47
CA GLU A 248 -6.23 19.17 6.94
C GLU A 248 -5.39 19.72 5.78
N PHE A 249 -4.88 18.84 4.89
CA PHE A 249 -4.18 19.27 3.69
C PHE A 249 -5.11 20.04 2.74
N MET A 250 -6.32 19.55 2.50
CA MET A 250 -7.27 20.19 1.58
C MET A 250 -7.68 21.60 2.03
N SER A 251 -7.95 21.75 3.33
CA SER A 251 -8.42 23.01 3.93
C SER A 251 -7.29 24.00 4.27
N GLU A 252 -6.03 23.56 4.26
CA GLU A 252 -4.88 24.42 4.54
C GLU A 252 -4.72 25.52 3.48
N LYS A 253 -4.61 26.76 3.97
CA LYS A 253 -4.43 27.98 3.16
C LYS A 253 -2.99 28.45 3.14
N ASN A 254 -2.20 28.08 4.16
CA ASN A 254 -0.78 28.38 4.21
C ASN A 254 -0.03 27.47 3.22
N LEU A 255 0.50 28.07 2.15
CA LEU A 255 1.26 27.35 1.13
C LEU A 255 2.54 26.71 1.69
N GLU A 256 3.15 27.33 2.69
CA GLU A 256 4.36 26.76 3.32
C GLU A 256 4.02 25.50 4.11
N THR A 257 2.91 25.50 4.85
CA THR A 257 2.43 24.30 5.55
C THR A 257 2.07 23.19 4.56
N LYS A 258 1.42 23.52 3.43
CA LYS A 258 1.16 22.55 2.36
C LYS A 258 2.45 21.95 1.79
N ARG A 259 3.43 22.78 1.46
CA ARG A 259 4.74 22.32 0.98
C ARG A 259 5.44 21.45 2.00
N GLN A 260 5.38 21.80 3.28
CA GLN A 260 5.94 21.00 4.35
C GLN A 260 5.29 19.61 4.41
N MET A 261 3.95 19.53 4.40
CA MET A 261 3.24 18.24 4.38
C MET A 261 3.60 17.39 3.16
N MET A 262 3.76 18.00 1.98
CA MET A 262 4.20 17.29 0.77
C MET A 262 5.65 16.81 0.89
N GLY A 263 6.55 17.66 1.39
CA GLY A 263 7.95 17.32 1.62
C GLY A 263 8.11 16.17 2.62
N ASP A 264 7.38 16.21 3.73
CA ASP A 264 7.38 15.16 4.74
C ASP A 264 6.80 13.85 4.20
N THR A 265 5.71 13.93 3.43
CA THR A 265 5.12 12.75 2.76
C THR A 265 6.11 12.13 1.76
N LEU A 266 6.75 12.96 0.93
CA LEU A 266 7.74 12.51 -0.05
C LEU A 266 8.93 11.83 0.64
N LYS A 267 9.44 12.44 1.72
CA LYS A 267 10.55 11.89 2.49
C LYS A 267 10.18 10.52 3.06
N LEU A 268 9.07 10.42 3.77
CA LEU A 268 8.61 9.15 4.36
C LEU A 268 8.33 8.08 3.29
N MET A 269 7.79 8.48 2.13
CA MET A 269 7.61 7.58 1.00
C MET A 269 8.96 7.06 0.49
N CYS A 270 9.92 7.95 0.25
CA CYS A 270 11.23 7.55 -0.26
C CYS A 270 11.95 6.65 0.74
N ASP A 271 11.93 6.99 2.03
CA ASP A 271 12.48 6.16 3.10
C ASP A 271 11.87 4.74 3.04
N ARG A 272 10.53 4.64 2.99
CA ARG A 272 9.83 3.34 2.93
C ARG A 272 10.15 2.55 1.66
N VAL A 273 10.19 3.20 0.49
CA VAL A 273 10.55 2.56 -0.78
C VAL A 273 11.98 2.04 -0.72
N GLY A 274 12.90 2.82 -0.16
CA GLY A 274 14.31 2.45 -0.02
C GLY A 274 14.51 1.26 0.93
N GLU A 275 13.84 1.27 2.08
CA GLU A 275 13.87 0.17 3.05
C GLU A 275 13.42 -1.14 2.40
N LEU A 276 12.24 -1.13 1.77
CA LEU A 276 11.70 -2.31 1.08
C LEU A 276 12.60 -2.77 -0.06
N ALA A 277 13.21 -1.83 -0.78
CA ALA A 277 14.13 -2.15 -1.87
C ALA A 277 15.39 -2.86 -1.38
N LEU A 278 16.03 -2.37 -0.33
CA LEU A 278 17.22 -3.02 0.24
C LEU A 278 16.90 -4.37 0.88
N GLU A 279 15.74 -4.48 1.53
CA GLU A 279 15.32 -5.72 2.19
C GLU A 279 14.95 -6.82 1.19
N HIS A 280 14.24 -6.46 0.12
CA HIS A 280 13.58 -7.44 -0.75
C HIS A 280 14.08 -7.47 -2.20
N ARG A 281 15.02 -6.60 -2.56
CA ARG A 281 15.66 -6.54 -3.88
C ARG A 281 14.70 -6.27 -5.04
N PHE A 282 13.66 -5.49 -4.77
CA PHE A 282 12.83 -4.88 -5.81
C PHE A 282 12.34 -3.49 -5.39
N VAL A 283 12.14 -2.61 -6.34
CA VAL A 283 11.70 -1.22 -6.10
C VAL A 283 10.31 -0.97 -6.70
N HIS A 284 9.48 -0.23 -5.96
CA HIS A 284 8.22 0.33 -6.46
C HIS A 284 8.51 1.64 -7.20
N ARG A 285 8.05 1.75 -8.45
CA ARG A 285 8.36 2.88 -9.35
C ARG A 285 7.18 3.78 -9.68
N ASP A 286 6.01 3.50 -9.12
CA ASP A 286 4.77 4.26 -9.31
C ASP A 286 4.34 4.96 -8.03
N ASN A 287 5.30 5.63 -7.40
CA ASN A 287 5.12 6.35 -6.13
C ASN A 287 4.47 7.73 -6.35
N ILE A 288 3.35 7.75 -7.07
CA ILE A 288 2.51 8.93 -7.24
C ILE A 288 1.68 9.18 -5.98
N ILE A 289 1.21 10.42 -5.80
CA ILE A 289 0.42 10.84 -4.61
C ILE A 289 -0.82 9.97 -4.34
N GLY A 290 -1.42 9.38 -5.39
CA GLY A 290 -2.56 8.48 -5.27
C GLY A 290 -2.22 7.09 -4.70
N ASN A 291 -0.97 6.67 -4.80
CA ASN A 291 -0.49 5.36 -4.37
C ASN A 291 0.17 5.39 -2.98
N ILE A 292 0.16 6.54 -2.31
CA ILE A 292 0.74 6.76 -1.00
C ILE A 292 -0.37 7.16 -0.03
N LEU A 293 -0.66 6.27 0.92
CA LEU A 293 -1.63 6.53 1.97
C LEU A 293 -0.93 7.15 3.17
N VAL A 294 -1.24 8.41 3.41
CA VAL A 294 -0.68 9.21 4.50
C VAL A 294 -1.47 9.01 5.78
N ILE A 295 -0.74 8.83 6.88
CA ILE A 295 -1.26 8.83 8.24
C ILE A 295 -0.83 10.15 8.89
N ASN A 296 -1.79 10.97 9.30
CA ASN A 296 -1.54 12.31 9.84
C ASN A 296 -2.17 12.54 11.22
N LYS A 297 -1.62 13.51 11.95
CA LYS A 297 -2.20 14.11 13.16
C LYS A 297 -2.28 15.63 12.96
N GLY A 298 -3.45 16.13 12.60
CA GLY A 298 -3.56 17.51 12.13
C GLY A 298 -2.74 17.68 10.84
N THR A 299 -1.85 18.67 10.81
CA THR A 299 -0.92 18.91 9.69
C THR A 299 0.38 18.10 9.80
N GLU A 300 0.61 17.37 10.89
CA GLU A 300 1.80 16.53 11.05
C GLU A 300 1.63 15.22 10.28
N VAL A 301 2.56 14.93 9.37
CA VAL A 301 2.64 13.64 8.67
C VAL A 301 3.41 12.66 9.54
N VAL A 302 2.76 11.58 9.96
CA VAL A 302 3.30 10.63 10.95
C VAL A 302 3.94 9.41 10.29
N ASP A 303 3.30 8.87 9.26
CA ASP A 303 3.76 7.68 8.54
C ASP A 303 3.05 7.60 7.18
N VAL A 304 3.52 6.70 6.31
CA VAL A 304 2.93 6.41 5.00
C VAL A 304 2.85 4.92 4.73
N ASN A 305 1.83 4.50 3.98
CA ASN A 305 1.74 3.18 3.38
C ASN A 305 1.77 3.28 1.86
N ILE A 306 2.52 2.37 1.22
CA ILE A 306 2.56 2.24 -0.23
C ILE A 306 1.50 1.22 -0.66
N ILE A 307 0.73 1.56 -1.68
CA ILE A 307 -0.29 0.71 -2.31
C ILE A 307 -0.05 0.59 -3.83
N ASP A 308 -0.94 -0.14 -4.51
CA ASP A 308 -0.89 -0.45 -5.94
C ASP A 308 0.44 -1.10 -6.38
N TRP A 309 0.61 -2.37 -6.00
CA TRP A 309 1.79 -3.17 -6.28
C TRP A 309 1.79 -3.82 -7.67
N GLY A 310 1.14 -3.19 -8.66
CA GLY A 310 1.00 -3.74 -10.01
C GLY A 310 2.37 -4.03 -10.65
N GLY A 311 2.55 -5.27 -11.13
CA GLY A 311 3.86 -5.77 -11.60
C GLY A 311 4.59 -4.91 -12.64
N LYS A 312 3.83 -4.23 -13.51
CA LYS A 312 4.36 -3.28 -14.52
C LYS A 312 5.27 -2.20 -13.91
N TYR A 313 4.98 -1.78 -12.68
CA TYR A 313 5.67 -0.69 -12.00
C TYR A 313 6.67 -1.18 -10.95
N LEU A 314 6.93 -2.48 -10.91
CA LEU A 314 7.94 -3.07 -10.06
C LEU A 314 9.20 -3.38 -10.87
N SER A 315 10.37 -3.28 -10.24
CA SER A 315 11.62 -3.68 -10.89
C SER A 315 12.57 -4.34 -9.91
N SER A 316 13.25 -5.39 -10.37
CA SER A 316 14.38 -5.98 -9.66
C SER A 316 15.56 -5.01 -9.66
N ILE A 317 16.36 -5.07 -8.60
CA ILE A 317 17.53 -4.21 -8.42
C ILE A 317 18.78 -5.04 -8.17
N ASN A 318 19.97 -4.48 -8.41
CA ASN A 318 21.23 -5.13 -8.08
C ASN A 318 21.40 -5.35 -6.57
N ASP A 319 22.23 -6.32 -6.21
CA ASP A 319 22.60 -6.57 -4.81
C ASP A 319 23.51 -5.49 -4.21
N ASP A 320 24.26 -4.77 -5.04
CA ASP A 320 25.20 -3.72 -4.63
C ASP A 320 24.58 -2.32 -4.51
N VAL A 321 23.28 -2.18 -4.78
CA VAL A 321 22.58 -0.89 -4.64
C VAL A 321 22.63 -0.40 -3.20
N THR A 322 22.95 0.87 -3.03
CA THR A 322 23.08 1.51 -1.71
C THR A 322 21.84 2.31 -1.34
N TRP A 323 21.73 2.67 -0.06
CA TRP A 323 20.72 3.63 0.41
C TRP A 323 20.81 4.96 -0.34
N ASP A 324 22.02 5.47 -0.54
CA ASP A 324 22.26 6.76 -1.22
C ASP A 324 21.84 6.70 -2.70
N ASP A 325 22.05 5.57 -3.38
CA ASP A 325 21.55 5.36 -4.74
C ASP A 325 20.03 5.44 -4.82
N LEU A 326 19.34 4.80 -3.86
CA LEU A 326 17.88 4.74 -3.79
C LEU A 326 17.29 6.10 -3.43
N MET A 327 17.84 6.78 -2.43
CA MET A 327 17.38 8.11 -2.01
C MET A 327 17.68 9.17 -3.08
N GLY A 328 18.88 9.14 -3.65
CA GLY A 328 19.25 10.01 -4.76
C GLY A 328 18.33 9.83 -5.96
N TRP A 329 17.97 8.60 -6.30
CA TRP A 329 16.99 8.33 -7.35
C TRP A 329 15.57 8.79 -6.97
N CYS A 330 15.10 8.42 -5.78
CA CYS A 330 13.72 8.67 -5.36
C CYS A 330 13.45 10.18 -5.26
N HIS A 331 14.31 10.92 -4.56
CA HIS A 331 14.16 12.36 -4.41
C HIS A 331 14.29 13.13 -5.73
N ASN A 332 15.14 12.68 -6.66
CA ASN A 332 15.24 13.32 -7.97
C ASN A 332 14.04 13.00 -8.87
N ARG A 333 13.54 11.77 -8.83
CA ARG A 333 12.39 11.32 -9.63
C ARG A 333 11.08 11.94 -9.16
N TRP A 334 10.90 12.01 -7.85
CA TRP A 334 9.65 12.37 -7.19
C TRP A 334 9.76 13.67 -6.40
N ALA A 335 10.72 14.51 -6.73
CA ALA A 335 10.92 15.83 -6.10
C ALA A 335 9.59 16.56 -5.92
N VAL A 336 9.50 17.40 -4.88
CA VAL A 336 8.26 18.09 -4.48
C VAL A 336 7.55 18.74 -5.67
N TYR A 337 8.27 19.38 -6.60
CA TYR A 337 7.68 19.99 -7.80
C TYR A 337 6.94 18.99 -8.71
N VAL A 338 7.40 17.74 -8.80
CA VAL A 338 6.73 16.66 -9.58
C VAL A 338 5.41 16.29 -8.90
N TRP A 339 5.42 16.21 -7.58
CA TRP A 339 4.23 15.97 -6.77
C TRP A 339 3.26 17.16 -6.82
N GLU A 340 3.75 18.40 -6.82
CA GLU A 340 2.95 19.62 -6.99
C GLU A 340 2.32 19.69 -8.38
N ALA A 341 3.04 19.31 -9.43
CA ALA A 341 2.49 19.24 -10.79
C ALA A 341 1.42 18.14 -10.96
N SER A 342 1.32 17.22 -9.99
CA SER A 342 0.33 16.14 -9.97
C SER A 342 -0.93 16.48 -9.15
N LEU A 343 -0.99 17.66 -8.54
CA LEU A 343 -2.16 18.19 -7.82
C LEU A 343 -3.15 18.86 -8.78
#